data_AF-A0A7C3SG76-F1
#
_entry.id   AF-A0A7C3SG76-F1
#
_cell.length_a   1.000
_cell.length_b   1.000
_cell.length_c   1.000
_cell.angle_alpha   90.00
_cell.angle_beta   90.00
_cell.angle_gamma   90.00
#
_symmetry.space_group_name_H-M   'P 1'
#
loop_
_entity.id
_entity.type
_entity.pdbx_description
1 polymer ?
#
loop_
_entity_poly.entity_id
_entity_poly.type
_entity_poly.pdbx_seq_one_letter_code
_entity_poly.pdbx_strand_id
1 'polypeptide(L)'
;GNVLLGSGTLTTGGNNQSTVFSGTISGTGGLTKQGTGAMTLSGNNTYTGPTSVLAGKLLVDGLITSNVTVTGGQLGGTGTVQGNVLVQTGGSASAGNLADPTGKLTILGTYTQLGTMQIDIQGGAQGQTYDWIAVTGTGNTGNVEGTLQIILDGYQPASLQTFDVLTAPTIVQTGPITIDDALAPLLPAQYWVYRILGTPGSGMILQLQVGVPEPASLVLALLGVLTLAGYAFLRRRKG
;
A
#
# COMPACT_ATOMS: atom_id res chain seq x y z
N GLY A 1 14.94 -20.72 16.52
CA GLY A 1 15.81 -21.44 15.56
C GLY A 1 16.68 -20.44 14.81
N ASN A 2 17.78 -20.89 14.21
CA ASN A 2 18.63 -20.05 13.35
C ASN A 2 18.80 -20.73 11.99
N VAL A 3 18.73 -19.94 10.92
CA VAL A 3 19.05 -20.37 9.55
C VAL A 3 20.17 -19.47 9.04
N LEU A 4 21.31 -20.07 8.70
CA LEU A 4 22.44 -19.39 8.05
C LEU A 4 22.44 -19.74 6.56
N LEU A 5 22.21 -18.73 5.71
CA LEU A 5 22.09 -18.92 4.26
C LEU A 5 23.43 -19.10 3.55
N GLY A 6 24.54 -18.65 4.14
CA GLY A 6 25.77 -18.42 3.37
C GLY A 6 25.45 -17.46 2.22
N SER A 7 25.75 -17.87 0.98
CA SER A 7 25.37 -17.16 -0.26
C SER A 7 24.12 -17.74 -0.96
N GLY A 8 23.48 -18.76 -0.40
CA GLY A 8 22.35 -19.45 -1.01
C GLY A 8 21.02 -18.71 -0.87
N THR A 9 20.02 -19.08 -1.68
CA THR A 9 18.67 -18.53 -1.57
C THR A 9 17.74 -19.52 -0.88
N LEU A 10 17.06 -19.09 0.17
CA LEU A 10 15.99 -19.86 0.81
C LEU A 10 14.67 -19.64 0.07
N THR A 11 14.11 -20.69 -0.50
CA THR A 11 12.79 -20.66 -1.12
C THR A 11 11.73 -21.21 -0.16
N THR A 12 10.65 -20.46 0.06
CA THR A 12 9.55 -20.82 0.98
C THR A 12 8.21 -20.94 0.25
N GLY A 13 7.31 -21.76 0.81
CA GLY A 13 5.92 -21.90 0.31
C GLY A 13 5.71 -22.98 -0.77
N GLY A 14 6.65 -23.91 -0.95
CA GLY A 14 6.53 -25.00 -1.94
C GLY A 14 5.35 -25.95 -1.73
N ASN A 15 4.76 -26.00 -0.54
CA ASN A 15 3.57 -26.78 -0.22
C ASN A 15 2.28 -25.95 -0.14
N ASN A 16 2.32 -24.66 -0.49
CA ASN A 16 1.19 -23.72 -0.44
C ASN A 16 0.59 -23.46 0.95
N GLN A 17 1.20 -23.95 2.03
CA GLN A 17 0.70 -23.74 3.39
C GLN A 17 1.25 -22.44 4.00
N SER A 18 0.49 -21.85 4.91
CA SER A 18 0.95 -20.72 5.71
C SER A 18 1.88 -21.20 6.83
N THR A 19 2.99 -20.47 7.04
CA THR A 19 4.02 -20.81 8.03
C THR A 19 4.44 -19.56 8.81
N VAL A 20 4.65 -19.71 10.12
CA VAL A 20 5.29 -18.69 10.95
C VAL A 20 6.69 -19.16 11.32
N PHE A 21 7.69 -18.31 11.09
CA PHE A 21 9.07 -18.52 11.51
C PHE A 21 9.50 -17.40 12.46
N SER A 22 9.68 -17.77 13.73
CA SER A 22 10.10 -16.87 14.81
C SER A 22 11.62 -16.86 15.04
N GLY A 23 12.37 -17.63 14.25
CA GLY A 23 13.82 -17.65 14.31
C GLY A 23 14.48 -16.48 13.57
N THR A 24 15.80 -16.53 13.51
CA THR A 24 16.62 -15.60 12.72
C THR A 24 17.14 -16.28 11.46
N ILE A 25 16.90 -15.66 10.31
CA ILE A 25 17.60 -15.95 9.05
C ILE A 25 18.75 -14.96 8.90
N SER A 26 19.95 -15.43 8.55
CA SER A 26 21.17 -14.62 8.46
C SER A 26 22.06 -15.05 7.30
N GLY A 27 23.05 -14.22 6.92
CA GLY A 27 24.00 -14.50 5.82
C GLY A 27 23.87 -13.52 4.65
N THR A 28 24.65 -13.73 3.59
CA THR A 28 24.62 -12.87 2.39
C THR A 28 23.63 -13.36 1.32
N GLY A 29 23.07 -14.54 1.53
CA GLY A 29 22.02 -15.15 0.73
C GLY A 29 20.67 -14.44 0.82
N GLY A 30 19.75 -14.81 -0.05
CA GLY A 30 18.43 -14.19 -0.20
C GLY A 30 17.25 -15.07 0.20
N LEU A 31 16.05 -14.51 0.07
CA LEU A 31 14.78 -15.20 0.33
C LEU A 31 13.87 -15.11 -0.90
N THR A 32 13.33 -16.23 -1.35
CA THR A 32 12.24 -16.27 -2.34
C THR A 32 10.98 -16.79 -1.68
N LYS A 33 9.91 -15.99 -1.70
CA LYS A 33 8.57 -16.41 -1.30
C LYS A 33 7.75 -16.78 -2.54
N GLN A 34 7.31 -18.04 -2.61
CA GLN A 34 6.42 -18.58 -3.65
C GLN A 34 5.22 -19.31 -3.02
N GLY A 35 4.33 -19.83 -3.86
CA GLY A 35 3.13 -20.54 -3.42
C GLY A 35 2.08 -19.62 -2.78
N THR A 36 0.87 -20.14 -2.59
CA THR A 36 -0.30 -19.33 -2.22
C THR A 36 -0.38 -18.98 -0.73
N GLY A 37 0.18 -19.80 0.15
CA GLY A 37 0.20 -19.56 1.59
C GLY A 37 1.02 -18.34 2.02
N ALA A 38 0.92 -17.98 3.30
CA ALA A 38 1.70 -16.89 3.88
C ALA A 38 3.01 -17.38 4.50
N MET A 39 4.09 -16.62 4.39
CA MET A 39 5.29 -16.80 5.22
C MET A 39 5.39 -15.62 6.17
N THR A 40 5.30 -15.88 7.47
CA THR A 40 5.42 -14.85 8.51
C THR A 40 6.79 -14.92 9.14
N LEU A 41 7.52 -13.81 9.07
CA LEU A 41 8.82 -13.62 9.71
C LEU A 41 8.64 -12.75 10.94
N SER A 42 8.54 -13.37 12.11
CA SER A 42 8.35 -12.65 13.40
C SER A 42 9.65 -12.42 14.17
N GLY A 43 10.73 -13.11 13.79
CA GLY A 43 12.06 -12.89 14.35
C GLY A 43 12.81 -11.73 13.69
N ASN A 44 14.01 -11.44 14.22
CA ASN A 44 14.95 -10.50 13.60
C ASN A 44 15.80 -11.23 12.56
N ASN A 45 15.59 -10.93 11.27
CA ASN A 45 16.30 -11.56 10.15
C ASN A 45 17.31 -10.60 9.54
N THR A 46 18.58 -10.99 9.61
CA THR A 46 19.72 -10.14 9.28
C THR A 46 20.40 -10.50 7.96
N TYR A 47 19.77 -11.36 7.15
CA TYR A 47 20.29 -11.66 5.83
C TYR A 47 20.27 -10.43 4.91
N THR A 48 21.26 -10.33 4.04
CA THR A 48 21.47 -9.13 3.20
C THR A 48 21.20 -9.36 1.72
N GLY A 49 21.12 -10.62 1.27
CA GLY A 49 20.70 -10.93 -0.09
C GLY A 49 19.23 -10.54 -0.32
N PRO A 50 18.81 -10.37 -1.58
CA PRO A 50 17.49 -9.84 -1.91
C PRO A 50 16.36 -10.75 -1.44
N THR A 51 15.23 -10.13 -1.10
CA THR A 51 13.95 -10.81 -0.88
C THR A 51 13.06 -10.64 -2.12
N SER A 52 12.59 -11.75 -2.69
CA SER A 52 11.64 -11.75 -3.82
C SER A 52 10.32 -12.38 -3.41
N VAL A 53 9.22 -11.64 -3.54
CA VAL A 53 7.86 -12.10 -3.26
C VAL A 53 7.13 -12.35 -4.58
N LEU A 54 7.15 -13.61 -5.01
CA LEU A 54 6.62 -14.05 -6.29
C LEU A 54 5.12 -14.40 -6.22
N ALA A 55 4.65 -14.91 -5.08
CA ALA A 55 3.24 -15.28 -4.86
C ALA A 55 2.90 -15.41 -3.37
N GLY A 56 1.59 -15.41 -3.07
CA GLY A 56 1.08 -15.48 -1.70
C GLY A 56 1.47 -14.26 -0.89
N LYS A 57 1.62 -14.40 0.43
CA LYS A 57 1.98 -13.30 1.33
C LYS A 57 3.35 -13.51 1.98
N LEU A 58 4.18 -12.48 2.02
CA LEU A 58 5.30 -12.37 2.96
C LEU A 58 4.92 -11.36 4.03
N LEU A 59 4.75 -11.82 5.27
CA LEU A 59 4.42 -10.96 6.41
C LEU A 59 5.67 -10.74 7.25
N VAL A 60 6.11 -9.50 7.35
CA VAL A 60 7.23 -9.08 8.18
C VAL A 60 6.66 -8.51 9.46
N ASP A 61 6.58 -9.34 10.50
CA ASP A 61 6.12 -8.93 11.84
C ASP A 61 7.29 -8.60 12.77
N GLY A 62 8.48 -9.12 12.45
CA GLY A 62 9.74 -8.77 13.08
C GLY A 62 10.53 -7.76 12.26
N LEU A 63 11.76 -8.14 11.90
CA LEU A 63 12.67 -7.30 11.11
C LEU A 63 13.25 -8.10 9.94
N ILE A 64 13.39 -7.47 8.78
CA ILE A 64 14.26 -7.94 7.70
C ILE A 64 15.24 -6.83 7.29
N THR A 65 16.52 -7.18 7.10
CA THR A 65 17.55 -6.23 6.63
C THR A 65 17.53 -6.01 5.12
N SER A 66 17.20 -7.05 4.35
CA SER A 66 17.29 -7.06 2.89
C SER A 66 16.35 -6.06 2.19
N ASN A 67 16.70 -5.72 0.96
CA ASN A 67 15.75 -5.15 0.00
C ASN A 67 14.65 -6.17 -0.37
N VAL A 68 13.45 -5.67 -0.65
CA VAL A 68 12.28 -6.49 -1.04
C VAL A 68 11.78 -6.07 -2.42
N THR A 69 11.58 -7.04 -3.29
CA THR A 69 10.85 -6.88 -4.55
C THR A 69 9.60 -7.75 -4.52
N VAL A 70 8.44 -7.16 -4.77
CA VAL A 70 7.14 -7.85 -4.86
C VAL A 70 6.71 -7.87 -6.32
N THR A 71 6.66 -9.05 -6.93
CA THR A 71 6.36 -9.20 -8.37
C THR A 71 4.93 -9.70 -8.61
N GLY A 72 4.45 -10.63 -7.77
CA GLY A 72 3.16 -11.31 -7.95
C GLY A 72 2.45 -11.72 -6.66
N GLY A 73 3.04 -11.40 -5.50
CA GLY A 73 2.44 -11.64 -4.19
C GLY A 73 2.13 -10.35 -3.45
N GLN A 74 2.04 -10.46 -2.13
CA GLN A 74 1.82 -9.35 -1.21
C GLN A 74 2.93 -9.28 -0.17
N LEU A 75 3.51 -8.10 0.04
CA LEU A 75 4.26 -7.79 1.25
C LEU A 75 3.29 -7.24 2.29
N GLY A 76 3.41 -7.69 3.53
CA GLY A 76 2.73 -7.04 4.65
C GLY A 76 3.39 -7.32 5.99
N GLY A 77 2.60 -7.37 7.05
CA GLY A 77 3.03 -7.49 8.43
C GLY A 77 3.03 -6.15 9.18
N THR A 78 3.37 -6.21 10.45
CA THR A 78 3.40 -5.03 11.35
C THR A 78 4.80 -4.63 11.81
N GLY A 79 5.82 -5.20 11.16
CA GLY A 79 7.23 -5.08 11.54
C GLY A 79 7.98 -4.04 10.72
N THR A 80 9.26 -4.30 10.49
CA THR A 80 10.17 -3.38 9.81
C THR A 80 10.93 -4.03 8.66
N VAL A 81 10.98 -3.34 7.52
CA VAL A 81 11.89 -3.59 6.42
C VAL A 81 12.95 -2.51 6.41
N GLN A 82 14.22 -2.86 6.66
CA GLN A 82 15.31 -1.89 6.65
C GLN A 82 15.71 -1.48 5.23
N GLY A 83 15.65 -2.41 4.28
CA GLY A 83 16.00 -2.17 2.89
C GLY A 83 14.93 -1.39 2.12
N ASN A 84 15.22 -1.19 0.84
CA ASN A 84 14.26 -0.63 -0.10
C ASN A 84 13.14 -1.64 -0.40
N VAL A 85 11.95 -1.14 -0.67
CA VAL A 85 10.80 -1.93 -1.10
C VAL A 85 10.36 -1.48 -2.49
N LEU A 86 10.29 -2.42 -3.42
CA LEU A 86 9.71 -2.23 -4.75
C LEU A 86 8.50 -3.14 -4.92
N VAL A 87 7.32 -2.54 -5.06
CA VAL A 87 6.09 -3.24 -5.41
C VAL A 87 5.85 -3.06 -6.91
N GLN A 88 6.12 -4.10 -7.70
CA GLN A 88 5.91 -4.07 -9.15
C GLN A 88 4.41 -4.14 -9.48
N THR A 89 4.04 -3.89 -10.74
CA THR A 89 2.64 -3.83 -11.19
C THR A 89 1.79 -5.06 -10.83
N GLY A 90 2.38 -6.26 -10.83
CA GLY A 90 1.69 -7.49 -10.42
C GLY A 90 1.69 -7.78 -8.92
N GLY A 91 2.43 -6.99 -8.13
CA GLY A 91 2.56 -7.13 -6.70
C GLY A 91 1.64 -6.20 -5.91
N SER A 92 1.52 -6.49 -4.62
CA SER A 92 0.82 -5.62 -3.67
C SER A 92 1.60 -5.41 -2.37
N ALA A 93 1.27 -4.34 -1.66
CA ALA A 93 1.65 -4.15 -0.26
C ALA A 93 0.41 -3.75 0.56
N SER A 94 0.30 -4.31 1.77
CA SER A 94 -0.71 -3.96 2.78
C SER A 94 -0.01 -3.99 4.12
N ALA A 95 -0.39 -3.13 5.06
CA ALA A 95 0.06 -3.36 6.44
C ALA A 95 -0.82 -4.45 7.08
N GLY A 96 -0.51 -4.83 8.33
CA GLY A 96 -1.28 -5.88 9.01
C GLY A 96 -0.86 -7.31 8.66
N ASN A 97 -1.36 -8.26 9.43
CA ASN A 97 -0.98 -9.68 9.36
C ASN A 97 -2.23 -10.58 9.26
N LEU A 98 -2.08 -11.90 9.45
CA LEU A 98 -3.21 -12.83 9.33
C LEU A 98 -4.20 -12.75 10.50
N ALA A 99 -3.74 -12.33 11.68
CA ALA A 99 -4.57 -12.23 12.87
C ALA A 99 -5.36 -10.92 12.88
N ASP A 100 -4.67 -9.82 12.56
CA ASP A 100 -5.24 -8.48 12.44
C ASP A 100 -4.87 -7.92 11.06
N PRO A 101 -5.82 -7.79 10.12
CA PRO A 101 -5.54 -7.37 8.75
C PRO A 101 -5.16 -5.90 8.65
N THR A 102 -5.40 -5.09 9.70
CA THR A 102 -4.94 -3.71 9.78
C THR A 102 -3.64 -3.61 10.56
N GLY A 103 -2.73 -2.71 10.17
CA GLY A 103 -1.57 -2.44 11.01
C GLY A 103 -0.62 -1.37 10.50
N LYS A 104 0.60 -1.38 11.04
CA LYS A 104 1.68 -0.48 10.61
C LYS A 104 2.88 -1.27 10.09
N LEU A 105 3.24 -1.09 8.82
CA LEU A 105 4.49 -1.59 8.26
C LEU A 105 5.53 -0.46 8.19
N THR A 106 6.69 -0.64 8.80
CA THR A 106 7.75 0.38 8.78
C THR A 106 8.81 0.06 7.72
N ILE A 107 9.21 1.06 6.94
CA ILE A 107 10.24 0.95 5.90
C ILE A 107 11.34 1.99 6.20
N LEU A 108 12.59 1.53 6.32
CA LEU A 108 13.76 2.38 6.57
C LEU A 108 14.62 2.64 5.32
N GLY A 109 14.16 2.17 4.16
CA GLY A 109 14.65 2.55 2.83
C GLY A 109 13.59 3.29 2.02
N THR A 110 13.83 3.45 0.72
CA THR A 110 12.82 3.97 -0.22
C THR A 110 11.72 2.93 -0.45
N TYR A 111 10.47 3.38 -0.43
CA TYR A 111 9.31 2.63 -0.88
C TYR A 111 8.93 3.09 -2.29
N THR A 112 8.82 2.16 -3.23
CA THR A 112 8.38 2.43 -4.61
C THR A 112 7.23 1.51 -4.97
N GLN A 113 6.10 2.10 -5.34
CA GLN A 113 4.90 1.39 -5.71
C GLN A 113 4.56 1.64 -7.17
N LEU A 114 4.51 0.55 -7.95
CA LEU A 114 4.01 0.49 -9.32
C LEU A 114 2.73 -0.37 -9.42
N GLY A 115 2.50 -1.22 -8.40
CA GLY A 115 1.33 -2.10 -8.29
C GLY A 115 0.27 -1.56 -7.34
N THR A 116 -0.25 -2.44 -6.49
CA THR A 116 -1.36 -2.11 -5.59
C THR A 116 -0.89 -1.86 -4.16
N MET A 117 -1.32 -0.77 -3.55
CA MET A 117 -1.35 -0.64 -2.10
C MET A 117 -2.76 -0.98 -1.65
N GLN A 118 -2.90 -2.10 -0.95
CA GLN A 118 -4.12 -2.47 -0.29
C GLN A 118 -4.15 -1.73 1.06
N ILE A 119 -5.32 -1.19 1.41
CA ILE A 119 -5.54 -0.39 2.60
C ILE A 119 -6.79 -0.92 3.28
N ASP A 120 -6.58 -1.71 4.33
CA ASP A 120 -7.65 -2.17 5.20
C ASP A 120 -7.99 -1.08 6.24
N ILE A 121 -9.28 -0.79 6.43
CA ILE A 121 -9.79 0.24 7.33
C ILE A 121 -10.95 -0.33 8.15
N GLN A 122 -10.72 -0.50 9.44
CA GLN A 122 -11.70 -1.00 10.42
C GLN A 122 -12.04 0.04 11.50
N GLY A 123 -11.41 1.22 11.45
CA GLY A 123 -11.57 2.28 12.44
C GLY A 123 -10.74 3.52 12.12
N GLY A 124 -10.77 4.53 13.01
CA GLY A 124 -10.08 5.81 12.83
C GLY A 124 -8.66 5.92 13.41
N ALA A 125 -8.10 4.86 14.00
CA ALA A 125 -6.77 4.88 14.63
C ALA A 125 -5.67 4.39 13.68
N GLN A 126 -4.74 5.28 13.31
CA GLN A 126 -3.66 5.00 12.36
C GLN A 126 -2.76 3.86 12.80
N GLY A 127 -2.51 2.91 11.89
CA GLY A 127 -1.61 1.79 12.13
C GLY A 127 -2.12 0.77 13.14
N GLN A 128 -3.33 0.98 13.67
CA GLN A 128 -3.96 0.11 14.66
C GLN A 128 -5.27 -0.47 14.12
N THR A 129 -6.17 0.39 13.65
CA THR A 129 -7.46 0.01 13.07
C THR A 129 -7.54 0.38 11.59
N TYR A 130 -6.47 0.88 11.00
CA TYR A 130 -6.34 0.99 9.56
C TYR A 130 -4.87 0.91 9.15
N ASP A 131 -4.65 0.51 7.91
CA ASP A 131 -3.33 0.29 7.35
C ASP A 131 -2.50 1.56 7.21
N TRP A 132 -1.25 1.46 7.65
CA TRP A 132 -0.26 2.52 7.51
C TRP A 132 1.10 1.97 7.10
N ILE A 133 1.57 2.39 5.92
CA ILE A 133 2.96 2.21 5.51
C ILE A 133 3.76 3.45 5.94
N ALA A 134 4.73 3.27 6.83
CA ALA A 134 5.56 4.33 7.37
C ALA A 134 6.98 4.25 6.79
N VAL A 135 7.27 5.07 5.79
CA VAL A 135 8.63 5.31 5.30
C VAL A 135 9.29 6.34 6.20
N THR A 136 10.49 6.04 6.71
CA THR A 136 11.20 6.93 7.65
C THR A 136 12.69 6.99 7.33
N GLY A 137 13.42 7.93 7.95
CA GLY A 137 14.85 8.14 7.72
C GLY A 137 15.15 9.22 6.68
N THR A 138 16.13 10.08 6.95
CA THR A 138 16.44 11.23 6.08
C THR A 138 16.85 10.77 4.68
N GLY A 139 16.25 11.38 3.64
CA GLY A 139 16.55 11.09 2.23
C GLY A 139 15.74 9.94 1.63
N ASN A 140 14.98 9.19 2.43
CA ASN A 140 14.09 8.15 1.91
C ASN A 140 12.83 8.75 1.30
N THR A 141 12.33 8.08 0.26
CA THR A 141 11.18 8.55 -0.51
C THR A 141 10.07 7.50 -0.55
N GLY A 142 8.83 7.97 -0.62
CA GLY A 142 7.67 7.18 -1.05
C GLY A 142 7.33 7.56 -2.49
N ASN A 143 7.76 6.73 -3.44
CA ASN A 143 7.47 6.89 -4.86
C ASN A 143 6.17 6.15 -5.19
N VAL A 144 5.16 6.84 -5.70
CA VAL A 144 3.81 6.27 -5.86
C VAL A 144 3.24 6.46 -7.27
N GLU A 145 2.75 5.34 -7.81
CA GLU A 145 1.85 5.23 -8.94
C GLU A 145 1.02 3.94 -8.80
N GLY A 146 0.15 3.63 -9.76
CA GLY A 146 -0.62 2.40 -9.77
C GLY A 146 -1.95 2.53 -9.01
N THR A 147 -2.28 1.57 -8.16
CA THR A 147 -3.61 1.46 -7.54
C THR A 147 -3.55 1.58 -6.03
N LEU A 148 -4.46 2.38 -5.46
CA LEU A 148 -4.84 2.33 -4.05
C LEU A 148 -6.15 1.55 -3.96
N GLN A 149 -6.10 0.36 -3.38
CA GLN A 149 -7.27 -0.48 -3.18
C GLN A 149 -7.75 -0.32 -1.74
N ILE A 150 -8.98 0.16 -1.57
CA ILE A 150 -9.53 0.43 -0.24
C ILE A 150 -10.51 -0.67 0.16
N ILE A 151 -10.33 -1.16 1.39
CA ILE A 151 -11.18 -2.17 2.00
C ILE A 151 -11.70 -1.60 3.32
N LEU A 152 -13.01 -1.33 3.39
CA LEU A 152 -13.63 -0.75 4.57
C LEU A 152 -14.13 -1.79 5.59
N ASP A 153 -14.18 -3.09 5.29
CA ASP A 153 -14.60 -4.14 6.23
C ASP A 153 -15.88 -3.84 7.05
N GLY A 154 -16.83 -3.10 6.47
CA GLY A 154 -18.06 -2.67 7.14
C GLY A 154 -17.93 -1.40 7.99
N TYR A 155 -16.73 -0.85 8.16
CA TYR A 155 -16.50 0.48 8.71
C TYR A 155 -17.17 1.55 7.84
N GLN A 156 -17.76 2.54 8.50
CA GLN A 156 -18.42 3.68 7.86
C GLN A 156 -17.66 4.93 8.31
N PRO A 157 -16.76 5.48 7.47
CA PRO A 157 -16.03 6.68 7.81
C PRO A 157 -16.98 7.85 8.11
N ALA A 158 -16.66 8.62 9.14
CA ALA A 158 -17.37 9.87 9.39
C ALA A 158 -17.10 10.85 8.24
N SER A 159 -18.05 11.76 8.00
CA SER A 159 -17.84 12.83 7.00
C SER A 159 -16.59 13.64 7.35
N LEU A 160 -15.75 13.88 6.33
CA LEU A 160 -14.46 14.56 6.39
C LEU A 160 -13.38 13.84 7.21
N GLN A 161 -13.60 12.58 7.62
CA GLN A 161 -12.55 11.79 8.25
C GLN A 161 -11.37 11.61 7.29
N THR A 162 -10.15 11.63 7.84
CA THR A 162 -8.91 11.51 7.07
C THR A 162 -8.15 10.25 7.46
N PHE A 163 -7.57 9.56 6.48
CA PHE A 163 -6.69 8.39 6.69
C PHE A 163 -5.33 8.65 6.08
N ASP A 164 -4.28 8.55 6.90
CA ASP A 164 -2.89 8.72 6.47
C ASP A 164 -2.27 7.35 6.22
N VAL A 165 -2.41 6.89 4.99
CA VAL A 165 -2.14 5.49 4.61
C VAL A 165 -0.68 5.25 4.22
N LEU A 166 0.00 6.32 3.78
CA LEU A 166 1.43 6.33 3.50
C LEU A 166 2.03 7.65 3.99
N THR A 167 3.10 7.55 4.78
CA THR A 167 3.92 8.70 5.18
C THR A 167 5.35 8.49 4.75
N ALA A 168 6.02 9.52 4.26
CA ALA A 168 7.45 9.50 3.96
C ALA A 168 8.11 10.86 4.25
N PRO A 169 9.45 10.92 4.39
CA PRO A 169 10.18 12.18 4.35
C PRO A 169 9.87 12.96 3.06
N THR A 170 9.88 12.30 1.91
CA THR A 170 9.51 12.89 0.63
C THR A 170 8.57 11.96 -0.12
N ILE A 171 7.50 12.51 -0.68
CA ILE A 171 6.57 11.79 -1.56
C ILE A 171 6.79 12.27 -2.99
N VAL A 172 6.92 11.31 -3.90
CA VAL A 172 7.04 11.58 -5.34
C VAL A 172 5.95 10.79 -6.06
N GLN A 173 5.04 11.47 -6.73
CA GLN A 173 4.13 10.82 -7.65
C GLN A 173 4.87 10.58 -8.98
N THR A 174 5.15 9.32 -9.29
CA THR A 174 5.92 8.95 -10.50
C THR A 174 5.02 8.70 -11.71
N GLY A 175 3.73 8.49 -11.48
CA GLY A 175 2.74 8.15 -12.51
C GLY A 175 1.30 8.35 -12.02
N PRO A 176 0.30 7.92 -12.79
CA PRO A 176 -1.10 8.01 -12.39
C PRO A 176 -1.39 7.14 -11.17
N ILE A 177 -2.31 7.60 -10.32
CA ILE A 177 -2.83 6.86 -9.17
C ILE A 177 -4.33 6.65 -9.41
N THR A 178 -4.75 5.39 -9.38
CA THR A 178 -6.16 4.98 -9.44
C THR A 178 -6.62 4.60 -8.05
N ILE A 179 -7.84 4.99 -7.69
CA ILE A 179 -8.50 4.51 -6.47
C ILE A 179 -9.47 3.41 -6.87
N ASP A 180 -9.28 2.23 -6.33
CA ASP A 180 -10.24 1.13 -6.35
C ASP A 180 -10.91 1.09 -4.97
N ASP A 181 -11.98 1.89 -4.83
CA ASP A 181 -12.83 1.89 -3.64
C ASP A 181 -14.12 1.12 -4.00
N ALA A 182 -14.16 -0.16 -3.65
CA ALA A 182 -15.37 -0.96 -3.78
C ALA A 182 -16.36 -0.45 -2.73
N LEU A 183 -17.09 0.61 -3.10
CA LEU A 183 -18.02 1.31 -2.21
C LEU A 183 -18.90 0.29 -1.48
N ALA A 184 -18.73 0.19 -0.17
CA ALA A 184 -19.73 -0.42 0.70
C ALA A 184 -21.10 0.26 0.45
N PRO A 185 -22.24 -0.30 0.86
CA PRO A 185 -23.52 0.41 0.78
C PRO A 185 -23.50 1.62 1.72
N LEU A 186 -22.97 2.72 1.22
CA LEU A 186 -22.76 3.97 1.93
C LEU A 186 -24.05 4.77 2.01
N LEU A 187 -24.21 5.51 3.10
CA LEU A 187 -25.30 6.47 3.25
C LEU A 187 -25.09 7.65 2.28
N PRO A 188 -26.15 8.27 1.75
CA PRO A 188 -26.04 9.48 0.94
C PRO A 188 -25.24 10.58 1.67
N ALA A 189 -24.50 11.41 0.92
CA ALA A 189 -23.83 12.62 1.41
C ALA A 189 -22.60 12.45 2.31
N GLN A 190 -22.04 11.24 2.45
CA GLN A 190 -20.78 11.05 3.19
C GLN A 190 -19.58 11.13 2.25
N TYR A 191 -18.56 11.88 2.68
CA TYR A 191 -17.27 12.03 2.03
C TYR A 191 -16.16 11.81 3.04
N TRP A 192 -15.04 11.24 2.64
CA TRP A 192 -13.84 11.16 3.45
C TRP A 192 -12.61 11.28 2.54
N VAL A 193 -11.43 11.38 3.16
CA VAL A 193 -10.19 11.69 2.45
C VAL A 193 -9.12 10.67 2.80
N TYR A 194 -8.58 10.02 1.78
CA TYR A 194 -7.34 9.27 1.88
C TYR A 194 -6.18 10.21 1.57
N ARG A 195 -5.11 10.14 2.38
CA ARG A 195 -3.95 11.01 2.25
C ARG A 195 -2.66 10.23 2.14
N ILE A 196 -1.81 10.66 1.22
CA ILE A 196 -0.39 10.30 1.16
C ILE A 196 0.40 11.55 1.55
N LEU A 197 1.20 11.45 2.61
CA LEU A 197 1.81 12.60 3.26
C LEU A 197 3.34 12.59 3.18
N GLY A 198 3.92 13.69 2.69
CA GLY A 198 5.30 14.06 2.97
C GLY A 198 5.47 14.66 4.38
N THR A 199 6.70 14.76 4.88
CA THR A 199 6.97 15.58 6.08
C THR A 199 6.61 17.05 5.82
N PRO A 200 6.20 17.81 6.85
CA PRO A 200 5.93 19.24 6.71
C PRO A 200 7.11 19.97 6.04
N GLY A 201 6.85 20.68 4.94
CA GLY A 201 7.86 21.38 4.15
C GLY A 201 8.46 20.59 2.98
N SER A 202 8.18 19.28 2.86
CA SER A 202 8.64 18.43 1.75
C SER A 202 7.84 18.60 0.45
N GLY A 203 6.72 19.32 0.51
CA GLY A 203 5.79 19.48 -0.62
C GLY A 203 5.00 18.21 -0.89
N MET A 204 3.75 18.40 -1.31
CA MET A 204 2.73 17.40 -1.62
C MET A 204 2.15 16.58 -0.44
N ILE A 205 0.90 16.97 -0.13
CA ILE A 205 -0.16 16.12 0.40
C ILE A 205 -0.96 15.71 -0.83
N LEU A 206 -0.99 14.43 -1.20
CA LEU A 206 -2.00 13.95 -2.14
C LEU A 206 -3.26 13.68 -1.33
N GLN A 207 -4.30 14.51 -1.52
CA GLN A 207 -5.62 14.29 -0.95
C GLN A 207 -6.53 13.69 -2.01
N LEU A 208 -6.98 12.48 -1.76
CA LEU A 208 -7.93 11.78 -2.61
C LEU A 208 -9.26 11.71 -1.86
N GLN A 209 -10.22 12.54 -2.27
CA GLN A 209 -11.56 12.58 -1.69
C GLN A 209 -12.46 11.58 -2.40
N VAL A 210 -13.12 10.72 -1.62
CA VAL A 210 -14.12 9.77 -2.11
C VAL A 210 -15.44 10.06 -1.41
N GLY A 211 -16.56 9.96 -2.12
CA GLY A 211 -17.88 10.06 -1.49
C GLY A 211 -19.03 9.63 -2.40
N VAL A 212 -20.18 9.42 -1.78
CA VAL A 212 -21.42 9.09 -2.49
C VAL A 212 -22.07 10.38 -2.98
N PRO A 213 -22.33 10.53 -4.29
CA PRO A 213 -23.12 11.65 -4.77
C PRO A 213 -24.53 11.59 -4.17
N GLU A 214 -25.04 12.72 -3.68
CA GLU A 214 -26.45 12.86 -3.34
C GLU A 214 -27.32 12.38 -4.52
N PRO A 215 -28.40 11.62 -4.31
CA PRO A 215 -29.23 11.10 -5.41
C PRO A 215 -29.77 12.19 -6.36
N ALA A 216 -29.82 13.45 -5.91
CA ALA A 216 -30.22 14.59 -6.75
C ALA A 216 -29.10 15.15 -7.65
N SER A 217 -27.83 14.78 -7.44
CA SER A 217 -26.68 15.36 -8.14
C SER A 217 -26.29 14.66 -9.46
N LEU A 218 -26.87 13.50 -9.76
CA LEU A 218 -26.67 12.80 -11.05
C LEU A 218 -27.32 13.53 -12.25
N VAL A 219 -28.33 14.36 -12.02
CA VAL A 219 -29.02 15.11 -13.10
C VAL A 219 -28.20 16.32 -13.58
N LEU A 220 -27.31 16.88 -12.76
CA LEU A 220 -26.53 18.07 -13.13
C LEU A 220 -25.18 17.73 -13.79
N ALA A 221 -24.61 16.55 -13.55
CA ALA A 221 -23.38 16.12 -14.19
C ALA A 221 -23.55 15.81 -15.70
N LEU A 222 -24.75 15.39 -16.15
CA LEU A 222 -25.05 15.26 -17.58
C LEU A 222 -25.33 16.61 -18.29
N LEU A 223 -25.78 17.63 -17.55
CA LEU A 223 -25.98 18.99 -18.08
C LEU A 223 -24.67 19.81 -18.14
N GLY A 224 -23.67 19.49 -17.32
CA GLY A 224 -22.33 20.10 -17.35
C GLY A 224 -21.46 19.64 -18.53
N VAL A 225 -21.67 18.41 -19.03
CA VAL A 225 -20.93 17.88 -20.20
C VAL A 225 -21.57 18.32 -21.53
N LEU A 226 -22.89 18.56 -21.57
CA LEU A 226 -23.58 19.08 -22.78
C LEU A 226 -23.35 20.58 -23.02
N THR A 227 -23.09 21.38 -21.98
CA THR A 227 -22.81 22.81 -22.12
C THR A 227 -21.37 23.10 -22.59
N LEU A 228 -20.40 22.23 -22.28
CA LEU A 228 -19.01 22.40 -22.73
C LEU A 228 -18.79 21.97 -24.20
N ALA A 229 -19.57 21.01 -24.70
CA ALA A 229 -19.53 20.62 -26.12
C ALA A 229 -20.19 21.67 -27.06
N GLY A 230 -21.24 22.37 -26.59
CA GLY A 230 -21.88 23.44 -27.36
C GLY A 230 -21.03 24.71 -27.50
N TYR A 231 -20.20 25.03 -26.51
CA TYR A 231 -19.39 26.25 -26.49
C TYR A 231 -18.13 26.15 -27.39
N ALA A 232 -17.56 24.96 -27.55
CA ALA A 232 -16.39 24.74 -28.39
C ALA A 232 -16.68 24.84 -29.90
N PHE A 233 -17.90 24.54 -30.34
CA PHE A 233 -18.29 24.59 -31.75
C PHE A 233 -18.55 26.02 -32.26
N LEU A 234 -18.97 26.94 -31.39
CA LEU A 234 -19.32 28.31 -31.78
C LEU A 234 -18.11 29.25 -31.95
N ARG A 235 -16.93 28.88 -31.45
CA ARG A 235 -15.73 29.75 -31.51
C ARG A 235 -14.88 29.58 -32.77
N ARG A 236 -15.08 28.54 -33.59
CA ARG A 236 -14.36 28.33 -34.86
C ARG A 236 -14.97 29.00 -36.09
N ARG A 237 -16.05 29.79 -35.94
CA ARG A 237 -16.72 30.47 -37.07
C ARG A 237 -16.65 32.00 -37.05
N LYS A 238 -15.70 32.59 -36.30
CA LYS A 238 -15.34 34.01 -36.44
C LYS A 238 -13.83 34.16 -36.36
N GLY A 239 -13.23 34.38 -37.53
CA GLY A 239 -11.80 34.48 -37.80
C GLY A 239 -11.59 34.11 -39.25
#